data_AF-A0A370FQ42-F1
#
_entry.id   AF-A0A370FQ42-F1
#
_cell.length_a   1.000
_cell.length_b   1.000
_cell.length_c   1.000
_cell.angle_alpha   90.00
_cell.angle_beta   90.00
_cell.angle_gamma   90.00
#
_symmetry.space_group_name_H-M   'P 1'
#
loop_
_entity.id
_entity.type
_entity.pdbx_description
1 polymer ?
#
loop_
_entity_poly.entity_id
_entity_poly.type
_entity_poly.pdbx_seq_one_letter_code
_entity_poly.pdbx_strand_id
1 'polypeptide(L)'
;MRPRHRLRRASIVAGAGAVLLLAAHPAAAAPTDTVFPIPVAALGLSVGSSELPRSGYTYVTATTDTDTPGVTRLGPYIGVHVHWRNISTGAAGVAYLGNRDGTLVETGSGPVVAVATVPQPDGIFFLIVVSTPGAGVWTVP
;
A
#
# COMPACT_ATOMS: atom_id res chain seq x y z
N MET A 1 -71.83 2.36 -18.73
CA MET A 1 -70.79 1.31 -18.90
C MET A 1 -69.44 1.88 -18.46
N ARG A 2 -68.79 1.26 -17.47
CA ARG A 2 -67.42 1.57 -17.00
C ARG A 2 -66.46 0.49 -17.51
N PRO A 3 -65.20 0.84 -17.78
CA PRO A 3 -64.12 -0.08 -17.38
C PRO A 3 -62.97 0.67 -16.69
N ARG A 4 -62.68 0.31 -15.44
CA ARG A 4 -61.43 0.64 -14.72
C ARG A 4 -60.83 -0.66 -14.22
N HIS A 5 -59.88 -1.25 -14.97
CA HIS A 5 -59.09 -2.40 -14.48
C HIS A 5 -57.71 -2.49 -15.15
N ARG A 6 -56.90 -1.41 -15.11
CA ARG A 6 -55.49 -1.46 -15.54
C ARG A 6 -54.51 -0.86 -14.53
N LEU A 7 -54.76 -1.02 -13.22
CA LEU A 7 -53.95 -0.38 -12.17
C LEU A 7 -53.53 -1.31 -11.02
N ARG A 8 -53.52 -2.63 -11.23
CA ARG A 8 -53.12 -3.60 -10.19
C ARG A 8 -51.77 -4.31 -10.40
N ARG A 9 -51.06 -4.07 -11.51
CA ARG A 9 -49.79 -4.78 -11.80
C ARG A 9 -48.51 -3.97 -11.56
N ALA A 10 -48.59 -2.64 -11.45
CA ALA A 10 -47.41 -1.81 -11.23
C ALA A 10 -46.91 -1.82 -9.77
N SER A 11 -47.77 -2.14 -8.81
CA SER A 11 -47.48 -2.00 -7.37
C SER A 11 -46.62 -3.12 -6.78
N ILE A 12 -46.56 -4.29 -7.42
CA ILE A 12 -45.88 -5.48 -6.87
C ILE A 12 -44.37 -5.44 -7.15
N VAL A 13 -43.95 -4.83 -8.27
CA VAL A 13 -42.53 -4.75 -8.65
C VAL A 13 -41.75 -3.76 -7.76
N ALA A 14 -42.39 -2.67 -7.35
CA ALA A 14 -41.77 -1.66 -6.49
C ALA A 14 -41.52 -2.16 -5.05
N GLY A 15 -42.43 -2.97 -4.50
CA GLY A 15 -42.29 -3.51 -3.14
C GLY A 15 -41.20 -4.58 -3.01
N ALA A 16 -41.06 -5.45 -4.02
CA ALA A 16 -40.02 -6.49 -4.03
C ALA A 16 -38.61 -5.89 -4.16
N GLY A 17 -38.44 -4.82 -4.95
CA GLY A 17 -37.16 -4.12 -5.10
C GLY A 17 -36.68 -3.43 -3.82
N ALA A 18 -37.61 -2.84 -3.05
CA ALA A 18 -37.28 -2.21 -1.77
C ALA A 18 -36.85 -3.23 -0.70
N VAL A 19 -37.50 -4.40 -0.65
CA VAL A 19 -37.12 -5.47 0.29
C VAL A 19 -35.76 -6.09 -0.08
N LEU A 20 -35.44 -6.22 -1.37
CA LEU A 20 -34.11 -6.66 -1.82
C LEU A 20 -33.01 -5.65 -1.48
N LEU A 21 -33.27 -4.35 -1.56
CA LEU A 21 -32.32 -3.31 -1.17
C LEU A 21 -32.12 -3.20 0.35
N LEU A 22 -33.16 -3.47 1.16
CA LEU A 22 -33.03 -3.53 2.62
C LEU A 22 -32.39 -4.85 3.11
N ALA A 23 -32.52 -5.93 2.35
CA ALA A 23 -31.92 -7.24 2.68
C ALA A 23 -30.52 -7.43 2.08
N ALA A 24 -30.07 -6.51 1.23
CA ALA A 24 -28.69 -6.43 0.81
C ALA A 24 -27.84 -6.16 2.05
N HIS A 25 -27.25 -7.22 2.60
CA HIS A 25 -26.14 -7.05 3.52
C HIS A 25 -25.16 -6.13 2.83
N PRO A 26 -24.68 -5.04 3.47
CA PRO A 26 -23.49 -4.38 2.96
C PRO A 26 -22.49 -5.51 2.81
N ALA A 27 -22.00 -5.73 1.59
CA ALA A 27 -20.92 -6.66 1.37
C ALA A 27 -19.77 -6.09 2.21
N ALA A 28 -19.64 -6.59 3.44
CA ALA A 28 -18.47 -6.39 4.26
C ALA A 28 -17.38 -7.16 3.51
N ALA A 29 -16.76 -6.49 2.55
CA ALA A 29 -15.52 -6.93 1.97
C ALA A 29 -14.62 -7.15 3.17
N ALA A 30 -14.22 -8.40 3.40
CA ALA A 30 -13.23 -8.70 4.42
C ALA A 30 -12.02 -7.79 4.16
N PRO A 31 -11.40 -7.26 5.21
CA PRO A 31 -10.24 -6.39 5.05
C PRO A 31 -9.24 -7.06 4.12
N THR A 32 -8.95 -6.42 2.98
CA THR A 32 -8.05 -6.97 1.98
C THR A 32 -6.74 -6.24 2.06
N ASP A 33 -5.82 -6.82 2.82
CA ASP A 33 -4.44 -6.36 2.85
C ASP A 33 -3.86 -6.46 1.44
N THR A 34 -3.48 -5.31 0.88
CA THR A 34 -2.79 -5.30 -0.40
C THR A 34 -1.31 -5.04 -0.17
N VAL A 35 -0.47 -5.94 -0.68
CA VAL A 35 0.97 -5.99 -0.46
C VAL A 35 1.69 -5.70 -1.77
N PHE A 36 2.54 -4.68 -1.79
CA PHE A 36 3.29 -4.28 -2.98
C PHE A 36 4.80 -4.20 -2.71
N PRO A 37 5.63 -5.03 -3.36
CA PRO A 37 7.07 -4.98 -3.20
C PRO A 37 7.72 -3.83 -3.98
N ILE A 38 8.74 -3.22 -3.38
CA ILE A 38 9.60 -2.18 -3.94
C ILE A 38 11.03 -2.75 -3.94
N PRO A 39 11.55 -3.20 -5.09
CA PRO A 39 12.82 -3.91 -5.17
C PRO A 39 14.00 -2.97 -4.98
N VAL A 40 14.91 -3.29 -4.05
CA VAL A 40 16.15 -2.54 -3.80
C VAL A 40 17.34 -3.45 -4.04
N ALA A 41 18.37 -2.97 -4.73
CA ALA A 41 19.59 -3.73 -4.99
C ALA A 41 20.79 -3.01 -4.37
N ALA A 42 21.69 -3.77 -3.75
CA ALA A 42 22.90 -3.20 -3.14
C ALA A 42 24.10 -4.15 -3.26
N LEU A 43 25.28 -3.54 -3.34
CA LEU A 43 26.58 -4.19 -3.17
C LEU A 43 27.22 -3.62 -1.91
N GLY A 44 27.49 -4.51 -0.95
CA GLY A 44 28.09 -4.19 0.33
C GLY A 44 29.47 -4.83 0.53
N LEU A 45 30.35 -4.13 1.23
CA LEU A 45 31.60 -4.64 1.76
C LEU A 45 31.49 -4.73 3.29
N SER A 46 31.84 -5.87 3.86
CA SER A 46 31.91 -6.00 5.32
C SER A 46 33.11 -5.18 5.85
N VAL A 47 32.87 -4.17 6.68
CA VAL A 47 33.94 -3.30 7.21
C VAL A 47 34.70 -4.02 8.31
N GLY A 48 36.03 -4.12 8.19
CA GLY A 48 36.88 -4.76 9.20
C GLY A 48 36.89 -6.30 9.16
N SER A 49 36.36 -6.91 8.11
CA SER A 49 36.44 -8.36 7.89
C SER A 49 37.07 -8.67 6.53
N SER A 50 37.68 -9.85 6.37
CA SER A 50 38.19 -10.34 5.09
C SER A 50 37.11 -10.99 4.22
N GLU A 51 35.83 -10.75 4.51
CA GLU A 51 34.75 -11.32 3.73
C GLU A 51 34.68 -10.70 2.33
N LEU A 52 34.30 -11.51 1.35
CA LEU A 52 34.11 -11.05 -0.02
C LEU A 52 32.92 -10.08 -0.12
N PRO A 53 32.92 -9.17 -1.11
CA PRO A 53 31.77 -8.32 -1.40
C PRO A 53 30.49 -9.14 -1.55
N ARG A 54 29.39 -8.69 -0.95
CA ARG A 54 28.08 -9.33 -1.04
C ARG A 54 27.15 -8.45 -1.85
N SER A 55 26.55 -9.01 -2.91
CA SER A 55 25.44 -8.38 -3.63
C SER A 55 24.13 -9.08 -3.29
N GLY A 56 23.04 -8.32 -3.31
CA GLY A 56 21.72 -8.88 -3.05
C GLY A 56 20.60 -7.96 -3.50
N TYR A 57 19.43 -8.59 -3.66
CA TYR A 57 18.15 -7.91 -3.81
C TYR A 57 17.37 -8.05 -2.51
N THR A 58 16.73 -6.97 -2.12
CA THR A 58 15.81 -6.89 -0.99
C THR A 58 14.56 -6.13 -1.42
N TYR A 59 13.53 -6.13 -0.59
CA TYR A 59 12.25 -5.52 -0.93
C TYR A 59 11.70 -4.75 0.27
N VAL A 60 11.21 -3.54 0.01
CA VAL A 60 10.27 -2.87 0.92
C VAL A 60 8.87 -3.21 0.45
N THR A 61 8.02 -3.68 1.33
CA THR A 61 6.61 -3.88 1.08
C THR A 61 5.82 -2.65 1.53
N ALA A 62 4.95 -2.14 0.65
CA ALA A 62 3.85 -1.27 1.03
C ALA A 62 2.61 -2.14 1.29
N THR A 63 2.07 -2.09 2.51
CA THR A 63 0.85 -2.77 2.91
C THR A 63 -0.23 -1.75 3.19
N THR A 64 -1.41 -1.92 2.60
CA THR A 64 -2.59 -1.09 2.84
C THR A 64 -3.74 -1.93 3.36
N ASP A 65 -4.46 -1.43 4.36
CA ASP A 65 -5.65 -2.06 4.94
C ASP A 65 -6.89 -1.20 4.61
N THR A 66 -7.99 -1.84 4.23
CA THR A 66 -9.27 -1.17 3.99
C THR A 66 -9.94 -0.68 5.27
N ASP A 67 -9.59 -1.22 6.44
CA ASP A 67 -10.10 -0.78 7.74
C ASP A 67 -9.42 0.51 8.23
N THR A 68 -8.25 0.85 7.67
CA THR A 68 -7.56 2.13 7.89
C THR A 68 -7.29 2.85 6.56
N PRO A 69 -8.33 3.41 5.90
CA PRO A 69 -8.17 4.10 4.64
C PRO A 69 -7.13 5.22 4.71
N GLY A 70 -6.37 5.40 3.62
CA GLY A 70 -5.32 6.41 3.54
C GLY A 70 -4.03 6.11 4.30
N VAL A 71 -3.91 4.99 5.01
CA VAL A 71 -2.68 4.59 5.72
C VAL A 71 -1.96 3.48 4.96
N THR A 72 -0.64 3.65 4.78
CA THR A 72 0.25 2.62 4.25
C THR A 72 1.29 2.24 5.30
N ARG A 73 1.51 0.94 5.52
CA ARG A 73 2.65 0.41 6.28
C ARG A 73 3.79 0.08 5.33
N LEU A 74 4.98 0.62 5.59
CA LEU A 74 6.19 0.38 4.80
C LEU A 74 7.18 -0.49 5.60
N GLY A 75 7.59 -1.64 5.08
CA GLY A 75 8.48 -2.57 5.78
C GLY A 75 8.53 -3.95 5.13
N PRO A 76 9.10 -5.00 5.74
CA PRO A 76 9.87 -4.99 6.98
C PRO A 76 11.36 -4.66 6.77
N TYR A 77 11.80 -4.36 5.54
CA TYR A 77 13.20 -4.03 5.29
C TYR A 77 13.61 -2.75 6.02
N ILE A 78 14.81 -2.76 6.61
CA ILE A 78 15.32 -1.68 7.46
C ILE A 78 16.51 -0.98 6.82
N GLY A 79 16.83 0.20 7.33
CA GLY A 79 17.97 0.99 6.88
C GLY A 79 17.75 1.59 5.50
N VAL A 80 16.51 1.98 5.16
CA VAL A 80 16.17 2.68 3.91
C VAL A 80 15.27 3.87 4.16
N HIS A 81 15.35 4.84 3.27
CA HIS A 81 14.37 5.93 3.17
C HIS A 81 13.41 5.64 2.03
N VAL A 82 12.11 5.69 2.30
CA VAL A 82 11.06 5.62 1.29
C VAL A 82 10.49 7.00 1.08
N HIS A 83 10.77 7.58 -0.09
CA HIS A 83 10.22 8.84 -0.55
C HIS A 83 8.94 8.53 -1.30
N TRP A 84 7.81 9.09 -0.89
CA TRP A 84 6.51 8.78 -1.48
C TRP A 84 5.75 10.05 -1.85
N ARG A 85 4.86 9.91 -2.84
CA ARG A 85 3.93 10.96 -3.26
C ARG A 85 2.60 10.36 -3.68
N ASN A 86 1.52 10.86 -3.10
CA ASN A 86 0.17 10.65 -3.58
C ASN A 86 -0.10 11.59 -4.77
N ILE A 87 -0.40 11.02 -5.92
CA ILE A 87 -0.55 11.78 -7.17
C ILE A 87 -1.90 12.49 -7.22
N SER A 88 -2.93 11.95 -6.54
CA SER A 88 -4.26 12.54 -6.52
C SER A 88 -4.38 13.72 -5.58
N THR A 89 -3.76 13.66 -4.41
CA THR A 89 -3.87 14.71 -3.38
C THR A 89 -2.68 15.67 -3.37
N GLY A 90 -1.56 15.27 -3.96
CA GLY A 90 -0.30 16.02 -3.88
C GLY A 90 0.45 15.82 -2.55
N ALA A 91 -0.09 15.05 -1.61
CA ALA A 91 0.60 14.71 -0.36
C ALA A 91 1.90 13.95 -0.66
N ALA A 92 2.94 14.22 0.12
CA ALA A 92 4.25 13.58 -0.05
C ALA A 92 4.99 13.51 1.28
N GLY A 93 5.94 12.60 1.37
CA GLY A 93 6.74 12.44 2.58
C GLY A 93 7.94 11.52 2.39
N VAL A 94 8.72 11.43 3.45
CA VAL A 94 9.88 10.52 3.55
C VAL A 94 9.74 9.73 4.83
N ALA A 95 9.80 8.41 4.72
CA ALA A 95 9.81 7.50 5.86
C ALA A 95 11.16 6.80 5.97
N TYR A 96 11.81 6.90 7.13
CA TYR A 96 12.95 6.06 7.46
C TYR A 96 12.47 4.75 8.09
N LEU A 97 12.93 3.62 7.57
CA LEU A 97 12.59 2.30 8.08
C LEU A 97 13.66 1.83 9.07
N GLY A 98 13.48 2.18 10.35
CA GLY A 98 14.43 1.81 11.42
C GLY A 98 14.10 0.50 12.14
N ASN A 99 12.90 -0.04 11.95
CA ASN A 99 12.40 -1.22 12.65
C ASN A 99 11.80 -2.24 11.65
N ARG A 100 11.95 -3.53 11.96
CA ARG A 100 11.39 -4.64 11.18
C ARG A 100 9.87 -4.70 11.21
N ASP A 101 9.23 -4.10 12.21
CA ASP A 101 7.77 -3.97 12.22
C ASP A 101 7.27 -2.99 11.14
N GLY A 102 8.15 -2.29 10.44
CA GLY A 102 7.77 -1.29 9.45
C GLY A 102 7.22 0.00 10.06
N THR A 103 6.96 0.96 9.19
CA THR A 103 6.57 2.33 9.53
C THR A 103 5.21 2.64 8.91
N LEU A 104 4.26 3.10 9.72
CA LEU A 104 2.97 3.60 9.24
C LEU A 104 3.13 5.03 8.71
N VAL A 105 2.56 5.29 7.54
CA VAL A 105 2.54 6.61 6.91
C VAL A 105 1.13 6.93 6.41
N GLU A 106 0.69 8.16 6.66
CA GLU A 106 -0.57 8.69 6.13
C GLU A 106 -0.35 9.16 4.69
N THR A 107 -0.44 8.23 3.75
CA THR A 107 -0.29 8.50 2.32
C THR A 107 -1.52 9.17 1.70
N GLY A 108 -2.67 9.08 2.38
CA GLY A 108 -3.98 9.44 1.83
C GLY A 108 -4.47 8.44 0.79
N SER A 109 -5.79 8.41 0.55
CA SER A 109 -6.39 7.52 -0.44
C SER A 109 -5.99 7.93 -1.86
N GLY A 110 -5.90 6.93 -2.75
CA GLY A 110 -5.54 7.11 -4.16
C GLY A 110 -4.17 6.54 -4.54
N PRO A 111 -3.71 6.80 -5.77
CA PRO A 111 -2.46 6.28 -6.30
C PRO A 111 -1.25 6.96 -5.64
N VAL A 112 -0.34 6.14 -5.13
CA VAL A 112 0.92 6.54 -4.52
C VAL A 112 2.07 5.99 -5.35
N VAL A 113 3.05 6.85 -5.63
CA VAL A 113 4.36 6.45 -6.17
C VAL A 113 5.39 6.58 -5.08
N ALA A 114 6.37 5.68 -5.05
CA ALA A 114 7.48 5.80 -4.12
C ALA A 114 8.81 5.32 -4.69
N VAL A 115 9.88 5.85 -4.11
CA VAL A 115 11.26 5.47 -4.36
C VAL A 115 11.91 5.12 -3.02
N ALA A 116 12.46 3.91 -2.92
CA ALA A 116 13.24 3.46 -1.76
C ALA A 116 14.73 3.62 -2.03
N THR A 117 15.40 4.43 -1.23
CA THR A 117 16.84 4.69 -1.32
C THR A 117 17.54 4.13 -0.09
N VAL A 118 18.69 3.49 -0.30
CA VAL A 118 19.54 3.09 0.81
C VAL A 118 20.46 4.27 1.15
N PRO A 119 20.37 4.86 2.36
CA PRO A 119 21.36 5.83 2.81
C PRO A 119 22.73 5.17 2.83
N GLN A 120 23.75 5.94 2.46
CA GLN A 120 25.13 5.52 2.66
C GLN A 120 25.35 5.38 4.18
N PRO A 121 25.94 4.27 4.66
CA PRO A 121 25.85 3.95 6.07
C PRO A 121 26.66 4.91 6.93
N ASP A 122 25.99 5.48 7.93
CA ASP A 122 26.59 6.12 9.09
C ASP A 122 26.96 5.04 10.13
N GLY A 123 27.85 4.12 9.73
CA GLY A 123 28.37 3.08 10.61
C GLY A 123 27.37 1.97 10.96
N ILE A 124 27.65 0.75 10.49
CA ILE A 124 27.69 -0.51 11.25
C ILE A 124 27.79 -1.68 10.25
N PHE A 125 28.85 -2.48 10.39
CA PHE A 125 29.21 -3.76 9.75
C PHE A 125 29.30 -3.86 8.22
N PHE A 126 28.59 -3.04 7.44
CA PHE A 126 28.68 -3.06 5.97
C PHE A 126 28.77 -1.65 5.39
N LEU A 127 29.73 -1.43 4.50
CA LEU A 127 29.81 -0.26 3.63
C LEU A 127 29.07 -0.58 2.34
N ILE A 128 27.99 0.15 2.06
CA ILE A 128 27.28 0.05 0.78
C ILE A 128 28.05 0.90 -0.23
N VAL A 129 28.61 0.23 -1.23
CA VAL A 129 29.46 0.86 -2.25
C VAL A 129 28.63 1.30 -3.45
N VAL A 130 27.61 0.50 -3.80
CA VAL A 130 26.67 0.80 -4.88
C VAL A 130 25.29 0.36 -4.44
N SER A 131 24.28 1.18 -4.69
CA SER A 131 22.87 0.80 -4.55
C SER A 131 22.06 1.31 -5.72
N THR A 132 21.13 0.49 -6.19
CA THR A 132 20.08 0.94 -7.11
C THR A 132 18.82 1.21 -6.30
N PRO A 133 18.27 2.44 -6.35
CA PRO A 133 16.99 2.74 -5.71
C PRO A 133 15.88 1.81 -6.21
N GLY A 134 14.99 1.43 -5.31
CA GLY A 134 13.75 0.77 -5.67
C GLY A 134 12.65 1.74 -6.00
N ALA A 135 11.72 1.35 -6.86
CA ALA A 135 10.53 2.12 -7.16
C ALA A 135 9.28 1.23 -7.11
N GLY A 136 8.16 1.80 -6.69
CA GLY A 136 6.88 1.12 -6.66
C GLY A 136 5.72 2.09 -6.80
N VAL A 137 4.59 1.54 -7.24
CA VAL A 137 3.32 2.26 -7.37
C VAL A 137 2.23 1.37 -6.83
N TRP A 138 1.34 1.93 -6.02
CA TRP A 138 0.18 1.24 -5.47
C TRP A 138 -1.01 2.19 -5.33
N THR A 139 -2.18 1.62 -5.07
CA THR A 139 -3.39 2.37 -4.75
C THR A 139 -3.74 2.15 -3.29
N VAL A 140 -4.00 3.24 -2.58
CA VAL A 140 -4.44 3.23 -1.19
C VAL A 140 -5.96 3.38 -1.16
N PRO A 141 -6.70 2.49 -0.47
CA PRO A 141 -8.14 2.59 -0.29
C PRO A 141 -8.58 3.92 0.36
#